data_AF-A0A1T5KQS3-F1
#
_entry.id   AF-A0A1T5KQS3-F1
#
_cell.length_a   1.000
_cell.length_b   1.000
_cell.length_c   1.000
_cell.angle_alpha   90.00
_cell.angle_beta   90.00
_cell.angle_gamma   90.00
#
_symmetry.space_group_name_H-M   'P 1'
#
loop_
_entity.id
_entity.type
_entity.pdbx_description
1 polymer ?
#
loop_
_entity_poly.entity_id
_entity_poly.type
_entity_poly.pdbx_seq_one_letter_code
_entity_poly.pdbx_strand_id
1 'polypeptide(L)'
;MDKKSYLILAASILLGFIMLGIILKLPIENLSDNVSYLGNKGYIENLSELYRYQMISVNDTNIIIFDRKTGEYWRKFVPPNEGPTEWTREKIPDYNEK
;
A
#
# COMPACT_ATOMS: atom_id res chain seq x y z
N MET A 1 -1.08 -51.63 -3.93
CA MET A 1 -0.86 -50.84 -2.70
C MET A 1 -1.60 -51.57 -1.58
N ASP A 2 -0.94 -51.89 -0.48
CA ASP A 2 -1.53 -52.68 0.60
C ASP A 2 -2.34 -51.79 1.57
N LYS A 3 -3.22 -52.41 2.36
CA LYS A 3 -4.13 -51.68 3.27
C LYS A 3 -3.37 -50.76 4.25
N LYS A 4 -2.14 -51.15 4.63
CA LYS A 4 -1.26 -50.34 5.49
C LYS A 4 -0.78 -49.08 4.76
N SER A 5 -0.40 -49.18 3.48
CA SER A 5 -0.04 -48.01 2.67
C SER A 5 -1.19 -47.03 2.48
N TYR A 6 -2.43 -47.49 2.29
CA TYR A 6 -3.59 -46.60 2.23
C TYR A 6 -3.83 -45.86 3.56
N LEU A 7 -3.63 -46.54 4.68
CA LEU A 7 -3.82 -45.98 6.01
C LEU A 7 -2.76 -44.90 6.31
N ILE A 8 -1.50 -45.15 5.90
CA ILE A 8 -0.40 -44.19 6.03
C ILE A 8 -0.66 -42.95 5.15
N LEU A 9 -1.10 -43.14 3.90
CA LEU A 9 -1.40 -42.03 3.00
C LEU A 9 -2.54 -41.15 3.55
N ALA A 10 -3.64 -41.76 3.99
CA ALA A 10 -4.76 -41.04 4.58
C ALA A 10 -4.36 -40.27 5.85
N ALA A 11 -3.54 -40.87 6.71
CA ALA A 11 -3.03 -40.21 7.90
C ALA A 11 -2.14 -38.99 7.55
N SER A 12 -1.27 -39.12 6.54
CA SER A 12 -0.39 -38.03 6.11
C SER A 12 -1.15 -36.81 5.57
N ILE A 13 -2.23 -37.04 4.83
CA ILE A 13 -3.09 -35.98 4.27
C ILE A 13 -3.81 -35.25 5.41
N LEU A 14 -4.41 -35.98 6.36
CA LEU A 14 -5.08 -35.39 7.52
C LEU A 14 -4.13 -34.55 8.36
N LEU A 15 -2.91 -35.04 8.59
CA LEU A 15 -1.88 -34.34 9.34
C LEU A 15 -1.46 -33.04 8.65
N GLY A 16 -1.39 -33.04 7.32
CA GLY A 16 -1.15 -31.84 6.51
C GLY A 16 -2.24 -30.77 6.69
N PHE A 17 -3.51 -31.15 6.62
CA PHE A 17 -4.62 -30.20 6.83
C PHE A 17 -4.68 -29.64 8.25
N ILE A 18 -4.34 -30.45 9.25
CA ILE A 18 -4.24 -30.01 10.66
C ILE A 18 -3.12 -28.99 10.81
N MET A 19 -1.93 -29.28 10.27
CA MET A 19 -0.80 -28.34 10.31
C MET A 19 -1.11 -27.03 9.57
N LEU A 20 -1.75 -27.11 8.40
CA LEU A 20 -2.18 -25.92 7.66
C LEU A 20 -3.19 -25.08 8.46
N GLY A 21 -4.17 -25.73 9.10
CA GLY A 21 -5.15 -25.05 9.94
C GLY A 21 -4.53 -24.38 11.16
N ILE A 22 -3.47 -24.96 11.75
CA ILE A 22 -2.71 -24.35 12.84
C ILE A 22 -1.92 -23.14 12.31
N ILE A 23 -1.20 -23.28 11.20
CA ILE A 23 -0.41 -22.20 10.60
C ILE A 23 -1.28 -21.00 10.24
N LEU A 24 -2.48 -21.21 9.69
CA LEU A 24 -3.42 -20.14 9.34
C LEU A 24 -4.06 -19.45 10.57
N LYS A 25 -4.08 -20.13 11.73
CA LYS A 25 -4.60 -19.59 12.99
C LYS A 25 -3.52 -18.96 13.86
N LEU A 26 -2.23 -19.08 13.50
CA LEU A 26 -1.18 -18.34 14.16
C LEU A 26 -1.34 -16.86 13.78
N PRO A 27 -1.44 -15.94 14.76
CA PRO A 27 -1.49 -14.53 14.48
C PRO A 27 -0.19 -14.11 13.76
N ILE A 28 -0.34 -13.40 12.64
CA ILE A 28 0.76 -12.81 11.87
C ILE A 28 1.28 -11.58 12.64
N GLU A 29 1.69 -11.75 13.89
CA GLU A 29 2.15 -10.66 14.74
C GLU A 29 3.68 -10.54 14.78
N ASN A 30 4.41 -11.48 14.15
CA ASN A 30 5.88 -11.50 14.13
C ASN A 30 6.51 -11.48 12.71
N LEU A 31 5.74 -11.14 11.66
CA LEU A 31 6.32 -10.87 10.33
C LEU A 31 6.77 -9.40 10.17
N SER A 32 6.70 -8.61 11.25
CA SER A 32 6.83 -7.15 11.21
C SER A 32 8.02 -6.62 12.01
N ASP A 33 8.99 -7.45 12.37
CA ASP A 33 10.16 -6.96 13.15
C ASP A 33 11.12 -6.07 12.33
N ASN A 34 10.87 -5.90 11.02
CA ASN A 34 11.44 -4.82 10.19
C ASN A 34 10.48 -3.63 9.97
N VAL A 35 9.36 -3.61 10.69
CA VAL A 35 8.26 -2.64 10.59
C VAL A 35 8.02 -1.99 11.97
N SER A 36 9.07 -1.90 12.79
CA SER A 36 9.05 -1.39 14.16
C SER A 36 8.82 0.14 14.26
N TYR A 37 8.61 0.84 13.14
CA TYR A 37 8.16 2.25 13.11
C TYR A 37 6.64 2.40 13.01
N LEU A 38 5.89 1.30 12.87
CA LEU A 38 4.43 1.28 12.76
C LEU A 38 3.74 0.92 14.09
N GLY A 39 4.36 1.25 15.23
CA GLY A 39 3.80 1.00 16.57
C GLY A 39 2.86 2.08 17.09
N ASN A 40 2.58 3.13 16.31
CA ASN A 40 1.62 4.17 16.69
C ASN A 40 0.50 4.21 15.65
N LYS A 41 -0.64 3.58 15.96
CA LYS A 41 -1.82 3.54 15.08
C LYS A 41 -2.20 4.93 14.54
N GLY A 42 -2.05 5.97 15.36
CA GLY A 42 -2.26 7.35 14.96
C GLY A 42 -1.24 7.84 13.93
N TYR A 43 0.01 7.41 13.99
CA TYR A 43 1.04 7.76 13.00
C TYR A 43 0.80 7.05 11.66
N ILE A 44 0.41 5.77 11.66
CA ILE A 44 0.09 5.05 10.42
C ILE A 44 -1.16 5.61 9.75
N GLU A 45 -2.22 5.88 10.51
CA GLU A 45 -3.42 6.50 9.95
C GLU A 45 -3.08 7.85 9.30
N ASN A 46 -2.28 8.69 9.98
CA ASN A 46 -1.80 9.95 9.41
C ASN A 46 -0.93 9.75 8.16
N LEU A 47 -0.01 8.77 8.14
CA LEU A 47 0.78 8.42 6.96
C LEU A 47 -0.11 7.95 5.81
N SER A 48 -1.08 7.07 6.09
CA SER A 48 -1.99 6.57 5.08
C SER A 48 -2.84 7.67 4.45
N GLU A 49 -3.27 8.68 5.22
CA GLU A 49 -3.94 9.85 4.68
C GLU A 49 -2.97 10.80 3.95
N LEU A 50 -1.73 10.96 4.43
CA LEU A 50 -0.69 11.75 3.74
C LEU A 50 -0.36 11.19 2.34
N TYR A 51 -0.44 9.87 2.14
CA TYR A 51 -0.16 9.21 0.86
C TYR A 51 -1.41 8.69 0.13
N ARG A 52 -2.61 9.14 0.54
CA ARG A 52 -3.88 8.70 -0.05
C ARG A 52 -4.05 9.14 -1.49
N TYR A 53 -3.77 10.42 -1.75
CA TYR A 53 -3.97 11.00 -3.08
C TYR A 53 -2.68 10.93 -3.90
N GLN A 54 -2.79 10.38 -5.10
CA GLN A 54 -1.71 10.32 -6.07
C GLN A 54 -2.02 11.19 -7.28
N MET A 55 -1.11 12.09 -7.61
CA MET A 55 -1.15 12.83 -8.88
C MET A 55 -0.54 11.97 -9.99
N ILE A 56 -1.26 11.81 -11.10
CA ILE A 56 -0.82 11.12 -12.31
C ILE A 56 -0.85 12.13 -13.45
N SER A 57 0.32 12.45 -14.00
CA SER A 57 0.42 13.22 -15.24
C SER A 57 0.18 12.28 -16.41
N VAL A 58 -0.92 12.50 -17.14
CA VAL A 58 -1.29 11.65 -18.28
C VAL A 58 -0.66 12.19 -19.57
N ASN A 59 -0.66 13.51 -19.72
CA ASN A 59 -0.01 14.27 -20.77
C ASN A 59 0.07 15.74 -20.33
N ASP A 60 0.61 16.59 -21.20
CA ASP A 60 0.87 18.01 -20.90
C ASP A 60 -0.37 18.85 -20.57
N THR A 61 -1.58 18.34 -20.84
CA THR A 61 -2.84 19.07 -20.67
C THR A 61 -3.85 18.32 -19.80
N ASN A 62 -3.50 17.14 -19.25
CA ASN A 62 -4.43 16.33 -18.47
C ASN A 62 -3.76 15.84 -17.18
N ILE A 63 -4.38 16.21 -16.06
CA ILE A 63 -3.98 15.78 -14.73
C ILE A 63 -5.07 14.87 -14.17
N ILE A 64 -4.66 13.78 -13.53
CA ILE A 64 -5.53 12.93 -12.72
C ILE A 64 -5.07 12.99 -11.26
N ILE A 65 -6.04 13.15 -10.36
CA ILE A 65 -5.86 12.91 -8.92
C ILE A 65 -6.59 11.61 -8.59
N PHE A 66 -5.85 10.60 -8.15
CA PHE A 66 -6.37 9.28 -7.82
C PHE A 66 -6.41 9.08 -6.30
N ASP A 67 -7.56 8.69 -5.76
CA ASP A 67 -7.72 8.29 -4.37
C ASP A 67 -7.43 6.79 -4.23
N ARG A 68 -6.27 6.44 -3.67
CA ARG A 68 -5.85 5.04 -3.49
C ARG A 68 -6.72 4.27 -2.49
N LYS A 69 -7.49 4.96 -1.65
CA LYS A 69 -8.34 4.35 -0.62
C LYS A 69 -9.70 3.97 -1.18
N THR A 70 -10.31 4.83 -1.99
CA THR A 70 -11.66 4.61 -2.55
C THR A 70 -11.62 4.04 -3.97
N GLY A 71 -10.52 4.23 -4.70
CA GLY A 71 -10.42 3.92 -6.13
C GLY A 71 -11.06 4.97 -7.04
N GLU A 72 -11.59 6.06 -6.49
CA GLU A 72 -12.14 7.17 -7.25
C GLU A 72 -11.03 8.04 -7.86
N TYR A 73 -11.37 8.74 -8.94
CA TYR A 73 -10.43 9.67 -9.58
C TYR A 73 -11.14 10.92 -10.07
N TRP A 74 -10.41 12.03 -10.01
CA TRP A 74 -10.78 13.29 -10.63
C TRP A 74 -9.83 13.60 -11.76
N ARG A 75 -10.36 14.11 -12.86
CA ARG A 75 -9.58 14.54 -14.02
C ARG A 75 -9.81 16.03 -14.25
N LYS A 76 -8.73 16.76 -14.49
CA LYS A 76 -8.77 18.16 -14.93
C LYS A 76 -8.02 18.32 -16.24
N PHE A 77 -8.68 18.93 -17.21
CA PHE A 77 -8.04 19.43 -18.42
C PHE A 77 -7.44 20.82 -18.11
N VAL A 78 -6.17 21.00 -18.47
CA VAL A 78 -5.42 22.25 -18.34
C VAL A 78 -5.07 22.69 -19.76
N PRO A 79 -5.73 23.72 -20.31
CA PRO A 79 -5.45 24.21 -21.65
C PRO A 79 -3.99 24.69 -21.78
N PRO A 80 -3.30 24.35 -22.88
CA PRO A 80 -1.87 24.61 -23.03
C PRO A 80 -1.49 26.11 -23.14
N ASN A 81 -2.49 26.99 -23.28
CA ASN A 81 -2.29 28.44 -23.43
C ASN A 81 -2.90 29.24 -22.25
N GLU A 82 -3.30 28.59 -21.17
CA GLU A 82 -3.78 29.27 -19.95
C GLU A 82 -2.60 29.49 -18.99
N GLY A 83 -2.03 30.71 -19.04
CA GLY A 83 -1.11 31.23 -18.02
C GLY A 83 -1.83 31.60 -16.71
N PRO A 84 -1.11 31.88 -15.62
CA PRO A 84 -1.65 31.80 -14.27
C PRO A 84 -2.73 32.87 -14.02
N THR A 85 -3.88 32.47 -13.48
CA THR A 85 -4.87 33.41 -12.91
C THR A 85 -4.81 33.45 -11.37
N GLU A 86 -3.57 33.25 -10.90
CA GLU A 86 -2.95 33.46 -9.57
C GLU A 86 -2.96 32.28 -8.57
N TRP A 87 -1.80 31.63 -8.41
CA TRP A 87 -1.16 31.34 -7.11
C TRP A 87 0.37 31.30 -7.30
N THR A 88 1.10 31.99 -6.42
CA THR A 88 2.57 32.09 -6.42
C THR A 88 3.15 31.97 -5.01
N ARG A 89 4.21 31.17 -4.84
CA ARG A 89 5.37 31.60 -4.04
C ARG A 89 6.66 30.86 -4.44
N GLU A 90 7.74 31.61 -4.35
CA GLU A 90 9.04 31.39 -4.98
C GLU A 90 10.13 30.95 -3.98
N LYS A 91 11.31 30.64 -4.55
CA LYS A 91 12.60 30.19 -3.99
C LYS A 91 12.59 29.48 -2.63
N ILE A 92 13.06 28.24 -2.67
CA ILE A 92 13.59 27.56 -1.47
C ILE A 92 14.91 28.26 -1.10
N PRO A 93 15.06 28.85 0.09
CA PRO A 93 16.32 29.42 0.53
C PRO A 93 17.37 28.32 0.64
N ASP A 94 18.54 28.55 0.05
CA ASP A 94 19.69 27.67 0.26
C ASP A 94 20.15 27.83 1.72
N TYR A 95 20.19 26.76 2.50
CA TYR A 95 20.51 26.84 3.93
C TYR A 95 21.99 27.20 4.20
N ASN A 96 22.86 27.13 3.18
CA ASN A 96 24.30 27.13 3.37
C ASN A 96 25.10 28.12 2.48
N GLU A 97 24.56 29.30 2.15
CA GLU A 97 25.40 30.39 1.64
C GLU A 97 25.87 31.32 2.78
N LYS A 98 26.96 30.92 3.45
CA LYS A 98 27.94 31.81 4.09
C LYS A 98 29.35 31.25 3.99
#